data_AF-A0A9D2IG12-F1
#
_entry.id   AF-A0A9D2IG12-F1
#
_cell.length_a   1.000
_cell.length_b   1.000
_cell.length_c   1.000
_cell.angle_alpha   90.00
_cell.angle_beta   90.00
_cell.angle_gamma   90.00
#
_symmetry.space_group_name_H-M   'P 1'
#
loop_
_entity.id
_entity.type
_entity.pdbx_description
1 polymer ?
#
loop_
_entity_poly.entity_id
_entity_poly.type
_entity_poly.pdbx_seq_one_letter_code
_entity_poly.pdbx_strand_id
1 'polypeptide(L)'
;MNDSVNNPSERLLHASWDLMQAARKGGVGAIIEKAGEIFDCPVLFVDDCFRLIASCPAGPTEDEKWNRILAERSLDLHLIWNILEENVQNAESFYKPFYSNTGLCREHPLIMGELLFEKTVY
;
A
#
# COMPACT_ATOMS: atom_id res chain seq x y z
N MET A 1 16.26 7.37 -28.65
CA MET A 1 15.92 6.97 -27.26
C MET A 1 15.26 8.17 -26.63
N ASN A 2 13.96 8.07 -26.30
CA ASN A 2 13.17 9.19 -25.80
C ASN A 2 13.46 9.42 -24.32
N ASP A 3 14.09 10.55 -23.99
CA ASP A 3 14.33 11.00 -22.62
C ASP A 3 13.01 11.37 -21.86
N SER A 4 11.85 11.29 -22.53
CA SER A 4 10.52 11.58 -21.97
C SER A 4 9.96 10.47 -21.06
N VAL A 5 10.66 9.35 -20.86
CA VAL A 5 10.23 8.31 -19.91
C VAL A 5 10.77 8.58 -18.49
N ASN A 6 11.74 9.49 -18.35
CA ASN A 6 12.47 9.73 -17.10
C ASN A 6 12.06 10.99 -16.32
N ASN A 7 11.08 11.77 -16.79
CA ASN A 7 10.59 12.92 -16.02
C ASN A 7 9.66 12.45 -14.88
N PRO A 8 9.97 12.73 -13.60
CA PRO A 8 9.12 12.34 -12.47
C PRO A 8 7.67 12.84 -12.58
N SER A 9 7.47 14.02 -13.17
CA SER A 9 6.14 14.61 -13.33
C SER A 9 5.32 13.86 -14.38
N GLU A 10 5.95 13.44 -15.48
CA GLU A 10 5.28 12.64 -16.52
C GLU A 10 4.94 11.24 -15.98
N ARG A 11 5.88 10.60 -15.25
CA ARG A 11 5.62 9.33 -14.58
C ARG A 11 4.44 9.42 -13.60
N LEU A 12 4.38 10.48 -12.80
CA LEU A 12 3.28 10.71 -11.86
C LEU A 12 1.95 10.93 -12.61
N LEU A 13 1.97 11.69 -13.71
CA LEU A 13 0.79 11.93 -14.52
C LEU A 13 0.26 10.63 -15.15
N HIS A 14 1.15 9.81 -15.70
CA HIS A 14 0.80 8.50 -16.27
C HIS A 14 0.23 7.56 -15.20
N ALA A 15 0.91 7.42 -14.05
CA ALA A 15 0.43 6.61 -12.94
C ALA A 15 -0.96 7.08 -12.44
N SER A 16 -1.15 8.39 -12.31
CA SER A 16 -2.44 8.97 -11.89
C SER A 16 -3.55 8.67 -12.90
N TRP A 17 -3.24 8.77 -14.19
CA TRP A 17 -4.17 8.45 -15.26
C TRP A 17 -4.56 6.96 -15.23
N ASP A 18 -3.59 6.07 -15.08
CA ASP A 18 -3.82 4.63 -15.04
C ASP A 18 -4.66 4.21 -13.83
N LEU A 19 -4.39 4.76 -12.65
CA LEU A 19 -5.20 4.55 -11.45
C LEU A 19 -6.64 5.06 -11.64
N MET A 20 -6.82 6.23 -12.26
CA MET A 20 -8.16 6.75 -12.57
C MET A 20 -8.91 5.85 -13.55
N GLN A 21 -8.24 5.32 -14.58
CA GLN A 21 -8.86 4.38 -15.53
C GLN A 21 -9.21 3.05 -14.87
N ALA A 22 -8.36 2.56 -13.97
CA ALA A 22 -8.63 1.36 -13.19
C ALA A 22 -9.87 1.56 -12.29
N ALA A 23 -9.95 2.69 -11.59
CA ALA A 23 -11.10 3.07 -10.78
C ALA A 23 -12.42 3.02 -11.57
N ARG A 24 -12.41 3.54 -12.81
CA ARG A 24 -13.59 3.55 -13.70
C ARG A 24 -14.02 2.16 -14.17
N LYS A 25 -13.11 1.20 -14.25
CA LYS A 25 -13.37 -0.14 -14.81
C LYS A 25 -13.76 -1.17 -13.75
N GLY A 26 -13.16 -1.12 -12.57
CA GLY A 26 -13.29 -2.19 -11.57
C GLY A 26 -13.23 -1.76 -10.12
N GLY A 27 -13.33 -0.45 -9.83
CA GLY A 27 -13.32 0.06 -8.46
C GLY A 27 -12.00 -0.22 -7.72
N VAL A 28 -12.09 -0.42 -6.40
CA VAL A 28 -10.92 -0.51 -5.50
C VAL A 28 -9.99 -1.67 -5.85
N GLY A 29 -10.52 -2.86 -6.16
CA GLY A 29 -9.68 -4.01 -6.53
C GLY A 29 -8.79 -3.71 -7.73
N ALA A 30 -9.36 -3.11 -8.78
CA ALA A 30 -8.61 -2.71 -9.97
C ALA A 30 -7.58 -1.61 -9.69
N ILE A 31 -7.88 -0.67 -8.78
CA ILE A 31 -6.92 0.35 -8.34
C ILE A 31 -5.71 -0.30 -7.68
N ILE A 32 -5.94 -1.26 -6.77
CA ILE A 32 -4.85 -1.93 -6.03
C ILE A 32 -4.03 -2.84 -6.94
N GLU A 33 -4.66 -3.56 -7.87
CA GLU A 33 -3.94 -4.31 -8.91
C GLU A 33 -3.06 -3.38 -9.76
N LYS A 34 -3.61 -2.24 -10.22
CA LYS A 34 -2.85 -1.25 -10.99
C LYS A 34 -1.72 -0.62 -10.17
N ALA A 35 -1.94 -0.37 -8.88
CA ALA A 35 -0.89 0.12 -7.99
C ALA A 35 0.27 -0.88 -7.88
N GLY A 36 -0.02 -2.17 -7.75
CA GLY A 36 1.00 -3.22 -7.75
C GLY A 36 1.81 -3.25 -9.04
N GLU A 37 1.18 -3.05 -10.20
CA GLU A 37 1.89 -2.92 -11.48
C GLU A 37 2.78 -1.66 -11.54
N ILE A 38 2.31 -0.53 -11.01
CA ILE A 38 3.04 0.75 -11.03
C ILE A 38 4.27 0.71 -10.11
N PHE A 39 4.09 0.16 -8.90
CA PHE A 39 5.16 0.07 -7.91
C PHE A 39 6.06 -1.16 -8.09
N ASP A 40 5.64 -2.12 -8.91
CA ASP A 40 6.31 -3.42 -9.09
C ASP A 40 6.54 -4.13 -7.75
N CYS A 41 5.53 -4.09 -6.88
CA CYS A 41 5.58 -4.70 -5.56
C CYS A 41 4.20 -5.10 -5.04
N PRO A 42 4.13 -5.96 -4.00
CA PRO A 42 2.86 -6.28 -3.37
C PRO A 42 2.23 -5.06 -2.68
N VAL A 43 0.92 -4.90 -2.85
CA VAL A 43 0.14 -3.79 -2.28
C VAL A 43 -1.02 -4.34 -1.49
N LEU A 44 -1.22 -3.80 -0.28
CA LEU A 44 -2.34 -4.12 0.60
C LEU A 44 -3.14 -2.85 0.84
N PHE A 45 -4.46 -2.94 0.71
CA PHE A 45 -5.39 -1.90 1.13
C PHE A 45 -6.29 -2.47 2.21
N VAL A 46 -6.30 -1.80 3.35
CA VAL A 46 -6.93 -2.25 4.59
C VAL A 46 -7.77 -1.15 5.20
N ASP A 47 -8.72 -1.52 6.05
CA ASP A 47 -9.47 -0.56 6.86
C ASP A 47 -8.67 -0.06 8.08
N ASP A 48 -9.28 0.83 8.86
CA ASP A 48 -8.75 1.38 10.12
C ASP A 48 -8.48 0.32 11.21
N CYS A 49 -9.05 -0.88 11.06
CA CYS A 49 -8.83 -2.05 11.90
C CYS A 49 -7.84 -3.04 11.27
N PHE A 50 -7.12 -2.64 10.22
CA PHE A 50 -6.17 -3.44 9.44
C PHE A 50 -6.79 -4.72 8.83
N ARG A 51 -8.09 -4.71 8.54
CA ARG A 51 -8.76 -5.78 7.80
C ARG A 51 -8.57 -5.57 6.32
N LEU A 52 -8.32 -6.65 5.59
CA LEU A 52 -8.04 -6.60 4.17
C LEU A 52 -9.27 -6.19 3.36
N ILE A 53 -9.18 -5.10 2.60
CA ILE A 53 -10.17 -4.68 1.62
C ILE A 53 -9.79 -5.23 0.24
N ALA A 54 -8.56 -4.98 -0.18
CA ALA A 54 -8.03 -5.43 -1.47
C ALA A 54 -6.52 -5.67 -1.40
N SER A 55 -6.00 -6.53 -2.28
CA SER A 55 -4.58 -6.84 -2.36
C SER A 55 -4.13 -7.02 -3.80
N CYS A 56 -2.85 -6.76 -4.04
CA CYS A 56 -2.14 -7.15 -5.24
C CYS A 56 -0.85 -7.86 -4.81
N PRO A 57 -0.63 -9.14 -5.16
CA PRO A 57 -1.55 -10.03 -5.88
C PRO A 57 -2.85 -10.34 -5.14
N ALA A 58 -3.96 -10.49 -5.88
CA ALA A 58 -5.26 -10.82 -5.27
C ALA A 58 -5.38 -12.30 -4.84
N GLY A 59 -4.49 -13.16 -5.34
CA GLY A 59 -4.52 -14.60 -5.09
C GLY A 59 -3.27 -15.12 -4.38
N PRO A 60 -3.24 -16.42 -4.06
CA PRO A 60 -2.12 -17.07 -3.39
C PRO A 60 -0.81 -16.93 -4.17
N THR A 61 0.28 -16.84 -3.43
CA THR A 61 1.65 -16.75 -3.94
C THR A 61 2.52 -17.84 -3.31
N GLU A 62 3.83 -17.83 -3.57
CA GLU A 62 4.78 -18.69 -2.86
C GLU A 62 5.13 -18.16 -1.46
N ASP A 63 4.71 -16.94 -1.12
CA ASP A 63 4.98 -16.31 0.18
C ASP A 63 3.92 -16.75 1.21
N GLU A 64 4.34 -17.52 2.21
CA GLU A 64 3.46 -18.01 3.28
C GLU A 64 2.84 -16.89 4.12
N LYS A 65 3.58 -15.79 4.34
CA LYS A 65 3.09 -14.64 5.10
C LYS A 65 1.99 -13.93 4.32
N TRP A 66 2.18 -13.75 3.02
CA TRP A 66 1.16 -13.21 2.14
C TRP A 66 -0.10 -14.08 2.14
N ASN A 67 0.06 -15.39 1.95
CA ASN A 67 -1.05 -16.34 1.95
C ASN A 67 -1.82 -16.36 3.27
N ARG A 68 -1.12 -16.17 4.39
CA ARG A 68 -1.76 -16.04 5.71
C ARG A 68 -2.64 -14.79 5.78
N ILE A 69 -2.14 -13.64 5.34
CA ILE A 69 -2.92 -12.39 5.29
C ILE A 69 -4.18 -12.57 4.42
N LEU A 70 -4.06 -13.22 3.26
CA LEU A 70 -5.20 -13.50 2.38
C LEU A 70 -6.23 -14.41 3.05
N ALA A 71 -5.78 -15.44 3.78
CA ALA A 71 -6.65 -16.39 4.47
C ALA A 71 -7.35 -15.76 5.69
N GLU A 72 -6.61 -15.02 6.51
CA GLU A 72 -7.11 -14.38 7.73
C GLU A 72 -7.92 -13.11 7.43
N ARG A 73 -7.74 -12.52 6.25
CA ARG A 73 -8.37 -11.26 5.82
C ARG A 73 -8.00 -10.09 6.75
N SER A 74 -6.85 -10.15 7.40
CA SER A 74 -6.35 -9.12 8.31
C SER A 74 -4.82 -9.15 8.42
N LEU A 75 -4.24 -8.02 8.81
CA LEU A 75 -2.84 -7.96 9.23
C LEU A 75 -2.70 -8.35 10.70
N ASP A 76 -1.50 -8.79 11.09
CA ASP A 76 -1.14 -8.98 12.49
C ASP A 76 -1.08 -7.61 13.18
N LEU A 77 -2.11 -7.31 13.98
CA LEU A 77 -2.24 -6.04 14.69
C LEU A 77 -1.06 -5.73 15.59
N HIS A 78 -0.52 -6.73 16.29
CA HIS A 78 0.60 -6.52 17.20
C HIS A 78 1.86 -6.13 16.43
N LEU A 79 2.12 -6.80 15.30
CA LEU A 79 3.22 -6.43 14.42
C LEU A 79 3.06 -5.01 13.86
N ILE A 80 1.86 -4.68 13.35
CA ILE A 80 1.61 -3.38 12.73
C ILE A 80 1.73 -2.24 13.76
N TRP A 81 1.22 -2.41 14.97
CA TRP A 81 1.39 -1.40 16.02
C TRP A 81 2.85 -1.18 16.38
N ASN A 82 3.64 -2.24 16.51
CA ASN A 82 5.07 -2.08 16.78
C ASN A 82 5.81 -1.38 15.63
N ILE A 83 5.46 -1.66 14.37
CA ILE A 83 6.01 -0.94 13.22
C ILE A 83 5.66 0.55 13.29
N LEU A 84 4.42 0.89 13.62
CA LEU A 84 3.99 2.27 13.77
C LEU A 84 4.74 2.96 14.92
N GLU A 85 4.88 2.32 16.08
CA GLU A 85 5.64 2.86 17.21
C GLU A 85 7.12 3.11 16.86
N GLU A 86 7.75 2.23 16.08
CA GLU A 86 9.15 2.39 15.65
C GLU A 86 9.35 3.55 14.66
N ASN A 87 8.35 3.87 13.84
CA ASN A 87 8.52 4.73 12.66
C ASN A 87 7.72 6.03 12.70
N VAL A 88 6.70 6.13 13.55
CA VAL A 88 5.81 7.29 13.65
C VAL A 88 6.06 8.02 14.96
N GLN A 89 6.75 9.17 14.88
CA GLN A 89 6.97 10.04 16.03
C GLN A 89 5.99 11.23 16.00
N ASN A 90 5.38 11.53 17.16
CA ASN A 90 4.54 12.71 17.36
C ASN A 90 3.38 12.85 16.34
N ALA A 91 2.63 11.78 16.07
CA ALA A 91 1.47 11.86 15.18
C ALA A 91 0.39 12.79 15.77
N GLU A 92 0.06 13.87 15.05
CA GLU A 92 -0.91 14.88 15.50
C GLU A 92 -2.38 14.47 15.29
N SER A 93 -2.64 13.29 14.70
CA SER A 93 -3.91 12.53 14.60
C SER A 93 -3.81 11.48 13.49
N PHE A 94 -2.93 11.76 12.51
CA PHE A 94 -2.63 10.91 11.36
C PHE A 94 -1.12 10.88 11.15
N TYR A 95 -0.59 9.81 10.55
CA TYR A 95 0.82 9.73 10.18
C TYR A 95 1.04 9.95 8.68
N LYS A 96 2.13 10.66 8.37
CA LYS A 96 2.54 10.83 6.97
C LYS A 96 3.03 9.49 6.42
N PRO A 97 2.85 9.23 5.11
CA PRO A 97 3.43 8.04 4.51
C PRO A 97 4.92 7.95 4.77
N PHE A 98 5.40 6.77 5.13
CA PHE A 98 6.80 6.51 5.42
C PHE A 98 7.26 5.21 4.73
N TYR A 99 8.55 5.15 4.46
CA TYR A 99 9.25 3.95 4.04
C TYR A 99 10.18 3.50 5.15
N SER A 100 10.15 2.21 5.48
CA SER A 100 11.06 1.61 6.45
C SER A 100 11.68 0.33 5.92
N ASN A 101 12.99 0.20 6.08
CA ASN A 101 13.79 -0.98 5.75
C ASN A 101 14.75 -1.36 6.89
N THR A 102 14.46 -0.89 8.10
CA THR A 102 15.22 -1.15 9.33
C THR A 102 14.28 -1.73 10.38
N GLY A 103 14.83 -2.13 11.54
CA GLY A 103 14.01 -2.68 12.64
C GLY A 103 13.17 -3.87 12.21
N LEU A 104 11.87 -3.82 12.55
CA LEU A 104 10.88 -4.85 12.18
C LEU A 104 10.64 -4.96 10.66
N CYS A 105 10.99 -3.93 9.88
CA CYS A 105 10.85 -3.90 8.43
C CYS A 105 12.14 -4.28 7.68
N ARG A 106 13.17 -4.80 8.38
CA ARG A 106 14.46 -5.13 7.75
C ARG A 106 14.36 -6.28 6.74
N GLU A 107 13.61 -7.32 7.07
CA GLU A 107 13.44 -8.49 6.19
C GLU A 107 12.44 -8.20 5.05
N HIS A 108 11.43 -7.38 5.34
CA HIS A 108 10.39 -6.98 4.39
C HIS A 108 10.21 -5.46 4.44
N PRO A 109 10.96 -4.70 3.63
CA PRO A 109 10.80 -3.26 3.54
C PRO A 109 9.36 -2.88 3.19
N LEU A 110 8.85 -1.84 3.83
CA LEU A 110 7.44 -1.45 3.74
C LEU A 110 7.31 0.04 3.46
N ILE A 111 6.40 0.39 2.56
CA ILE A 111 5.83 1.74 2.48
C ILE A 111 4.44 1.66 3.12
N MET A 112 4.18 2.52 4.10
CA MET A 112 2.89 2.58 4.80
C MET A 112 2.39 4.02 4.81
N GLY A 113 1.08 4.21 4.71
CA GLY A 113 0.44 5.52 4.76
C GLY A 113 -1.06 5.41 4.93
N GLU A 114 -1.67 6.43 5.53
CA GLU A 114 -3.12 6.49 5.74
C GLU A 114 -3.82 7.15 4.55
N LEU A 115 -4.95 6.58 4.14
CA LEU A 115 -5.86 7.21 3.20
C LEU A 115 -6.87 8.07 3.97
N LEU A 116 -6.84 9.38 3.71
CA LEU A 116 -7.70 10.34 4.39
C LEU A 116 -8.76 10.91 3.43
N PHE A 117 -10.02 10.90 3.87
CA PHE A 117 -11.07 11.72 3.27
C PHE A 117 -11.79 12.49 4.38
N GLU A 118 -11.84 13.82 4.25
CA GLU A 118 -12.44 14.72 5.25
C GLU A 118 -11.96 14.49 6.70
N LYS A 119 -10.67 14.19 6.88
CA LYS A 119 -10.05 13.86 8.20
C LYS A 119 -10.59 12.56 8.83
N THR A 120 -11.09 11.63 8.02
CA THR A 120 -11.42 10.27 8.43
C THR A 120 -10.48 9.31 7.71
N VAL A 121 -9.91 8.35 8.45
CA VAL A 121 -9.13 7.24 7.88
C VAL A 121 -10.10 6.21 7.31
N TYR A 122 -9.82 5.71 6.11
CA TYR A 122 -10.59 4.66 5.44
C TYR A 122 -9.76 3.42 5.22
#